data_AF-A0A959W3W2-F1
#
_entry.id   AF-A0A959W3W2-F1
#
_cell.length_a   1.000
_cell.length_b   1.000
_cell.length_c   1.000
_cell.angle_alpha   90.00
_cell.angle_beta   90.00
_cell.angle_gamma   90.00
#
_symmetry.space_group_name_H-M   'P 1'
#
loop_
_entity.id
_entity.type
_entity.pdbx_description
1 polymer ?
#
loop_
_entity_poly.entity_id
_entity_poly.type
_entity_poly.pdbx_seq_one_letter_code
_entity_poly.pdbx_strand_id
1 'polypeptide(L)'
;MGDHAYRTFARIGAVLGLAAITAVGFAGSSTAAPADRGDDPVVLKGSQLARLTGAAPGKVVGFKWNGKWIQVPVQIDERHTVSARTLYPADADNKYILGTTFDIEVYADPKTRSGADENSNFDADDELVFMGGDSGKAAPTSAVAPAAVAPGSATRVAVDDPVGGGKGYVYLFRSTGNLDPSAGKDYVDYDFKLTKLTSGQNMKDDYGYVNATNPEDSTVTTDSYQLHSTGRWMEDEMKISAGGASDADILDREAVSAGSLNSCGRSEYTFSGNWDLDAVIGNERPDDDDEGTYVAVIDGPVRAVRDFMGANSGPYVESIHKYYADREDKAINVRVHPIPYMYVWTDYSEAAVGMTYRDQLNTGGVTVDGSPDAINSPAPGDVEDGQYFWQQLSGSQGSVTTLVSAQASVIDGDNPPYAGYYLDDVTPTGSKEKQCGGDLKAYGASGFGIDGTFPNTDPNLAPIFVNTRDLSVNRVRYFGGPDETATEAEALRNRVQQPLTGTASKASVKAPTENLKLAIKGKKPKARPGKALRLKVKLSNSGNTASSAVKVCLKGGKLSRRACKTVSTVGSGKAKLLTLKSKVRKGVRGKRIMVTITARSSSSALGRGVLLRVKH
;
A
#
# COMPACT_ATOMS: atom_id res chain seq x y z
N MET A 1 -8.89 60.91 -46.76
CA MET A 1 -7.66 61.48 -47.33
C MET A 1 -6.52 60.59 -46.88
N GLY A 2 -5.78 59.86 -47.71
CA GLY A 2 -5.79 59.67 -49.15
C GLY A 2 -5.30 58.25 -49.47
N ASP A 3 -5.81 57.73 -50.58
CA ASP A 3 -5.61 56.41 -51.19
C ASP A 3 -4.56 56.52 -52.31
N HIS A 4 -4.19 55.35 -52.89
CA HIS A 4 -3.48 55.08 -54.16
C HIS A 4 -1.97 54.82 -54.11
N ALA A 5 -1.39 53.82 -54.80
CA ALA A 5 -1.84 52.84 -55.81
C ALA A 5 -0.81 51.69 -55.88
N TYR A 6 -1.15 50.39 -55.96
CA TYR A 6 -1.66 49.57 -57.09
C TYR A 6 -0.76 49.42 -58.34
N ARG A 7 -0.28 48.18 -58.59
CA ARG A 7 -0.40 47.38 -59.84
C ARG A 7 0.37 46.04 -59.71
N THR A 8 -0.21 44.84 -59.58
CA THR A 8 -1.06 43.94 -60.43
C THR A 8 -0.29 42.94 -61.32
N PHE A 9 -0.81 41.70 -61.29
CA PHE A 9 -0.73 40.53 -62.21
C PHE A 9 0.26 39.40 -61.84
N ALA A 10 -0.09 38.11 -61.84
CA ALA A 10 -1.35 37.34 -61.82
C ALA A 10 -0.96 35.84 -61.84
N ARG A 11 -1.75 34.95 -61.20
CA ARG A 11 -2.48 33.83 -61.86
C ARG A 11 -2.94 32.73 -60.88
N ILE A 12 -4.26 32.46 -60.97
CA ILE A 12 -4.96 31.15 -60.84
C ILE A 12 -5.06 30.57 -59.42
N GLY A 13 -6.22 30.22 -58.84
CA GLY A 13 -7.61 30.20 -59.28
C GLY A 13 -8.43 29.20 -58.43
N ALA A 14 -9.68 29.54 -58.09
CA ALA A 14 -10.82 28.66 -57.75
C ALA A 14 -10.71 27.75 -56.48
N VAL A 15 -11.74 27.35 -55.74
CA VAL A 15 -13.20 27.57 -55.64
C VAL A 15 -13.60 26.90 -54.30
N LEU A 16 -14.67 27.40 -53.67
CA LEU A 16 -15.43 26.80 -52.57
C LEU A 16 -15.57 25.27 -52.66
N GLY A 17 -15.37 24.55 -51.56
CA GLY A 17 -15.61 23.12 -51.51
C GLY A 17 -15.52 22.53 -50.11
N LEU A 18 -16.69 22.24 -49.56
CA LEU A 18 -16.98 21.38 -48.41
C LEU A 18 -16.04 20.16 -48.36
N ALA A 19 -15.09 20.13 -47.43
CA ALA A 19 -14.25 18.96 -47.18
C ALA A 19 -14.59 18.38 -45.82
N ALA A 20 -15.25 17.22 -45.84
CA ALA A 20 -15.44 16.35 -44.71
C ALA A 20 -14.10 16.14 -43.99
N ILE A 21 -13.99 16.62 -42.75
CA ILE A 21 -12.90 16.23 -41.86
C ILE A 21 -13.10 14.74 -41.63
N THR A 22 -12.30 13.96 -42.34
CA THR A 22 -12.06 12.57 -42.04
C THR A 22 -11.44 12.57 -40.66
N ALA A 23 -12.23 12.18 -39.64
CA ALA A 23 -11.70 11.81 -38.34
C ALA A 23 -10.82 10.57 -38.56
N VAL A 24 -9.57 10.81 -38.98
CA VAL A 24 -8.51 9.83 -38.80
C VAL A 24 -8.30 9.79 -37.30
N GLY A 25 -9.00 8.84 -36.67
CA GLY A 25 -8.74 8.46 -35.31
C GLY A 25 -7.26 8.17 -35.18
N PHE A 26 -6.54 9.11 -34.59
CA PHE A 26 -5.37 8.73 -33.83
C PHE A 26 -5.91 7.82 -32.73
N ALA A 27 -5.80 6.51 -32.97
CA ALA A 27 -5.86 5.53 -31.92
C ALA A 27 -4.76 5.93 -30.94
N GLY A 28 -5.14 6.69 -29.92
CA GLY A 28 -4.29 6.99 -28.79
C GLY A 28 -3.73 5.67 -28.31
N SER A 29 -2.41 5.59 -28.26
CA SER A 29 -1.76 4.48 -27.57
C SER A 29 -2.34 4.47 -26.17
N SER A 30 -3.09 3.42 -25.83
CA SER A 30 -3.62 3.25 -24.48
C SER A 30 -2.44 3.30 -23.52
N THR A 31 -2.34 4.42 -22.79
CA THR A 31 -1.45 4.56 -21.66
C THR A 31 -1.80 3.43 -20.69
N ALA A 32 -0.78 2.65 -20.34
CA ALA A 32 -0.91 1.60 -19.35
C ALA A 32 -0.61 2.24 -18.00
N ALA A 33 -1.47 1.95 -17.00
CA ALA A 33 -1.62 2.63 -15.71
C ALA A 33 -2.29 4.02 -15.81
N PRO A 34 -3.02 4.49 -14.78
CA PRO A 34 -3.16 5.93 -14.57
C PRO A 34 -1.75 6.44 -14.25
N ALA A 35 -1.05 6.91 -15.29
CA ALA A 35 0.40 7.12 -15.25
C ALA A 35 0.82 8.21 -14.26
N ASP A 36 -0.11 9.04 -13.80
CA ASP A 36 0.05 10.17 -12.88
C ASP A 36 -0.41 9.87 -11.45
N ARG A 37 -0.90 8.64 -11.17
CA ARG A 37 -1.34 8.14 -9.85
C ARG A 37 -0.55 6.89 -9.46
N GLY A 38 0.75 6.89 -9.79
CA GLY A 38 1.63 5.74 -9.59
C GLY A 38 1.76 5.35 -8.12
N ASP A 39 1.78 6.35 -7.26
CA ASP A 39 2.05 6.22 -5.83
C ASP A 39 0.76 6.24 -4.99
N ASP A 40 -0.40 6.23 -5.64
CA ASP A 40 -1.67 6.01 -4.96
C ASP A 40 -1.89 4.51 -4.66
N PRO A 41 -2.28 4.14 -3.43
CA PRO A 41 -2.61 2.78 -3.09
C PRO A 41 -3.96 2.36 -3.66
N VAL A 42 -4.07 1.08 -3.99
CA VAL A 42 -5.31 0.39 -4.28
C VAL A 42 -5.53 -0.67 -3.21
N VAL A 43 -6.56 -0.49 -2.40
CA VAL A 43 -6.92 -1.40 -1.31
C VAL A 43 -8.19 -2.16 -1.68
N LEU A 44 -8.19 -3.49 -1.52
CA LEU A 44 -9.37 -4.34 -1.66
C LEU A 44 -9.56 -5.17 -0.40
N LYS A 45 -10.82 -5.31 0.04
CA LYS A 45 -11.19 -6.27 1.09
C LYS A 45 -11.16 -7.68 0.53
N GLY A 46 -10.83 -8.66 1.38
CA GLY A 46 -10.79 -10.06 0.99
C GLY A 46 -12.14 -10.62 0.52
N SER A 47 -13.24 -10.03 1.00
CA SER A 47 -14.61 -10.27 0.49
C SER A 47 -14.77 -9.97 -1.01
N GLN A 48 -13.98 -9.05 -1.57
CA GLN A 48 -13.94 -8.74 -3.00
C GLN A 48 -13.07 -9.74 -3.79
N LEU A 49 -12.33 -10.61 -3.10
CA LEU A 49 -11.27 -11.46 -3.64
C LEU A 49 -11.50 -12.95 -3.38
N ALA A 50 -12.75 -13.41 -3.35
CA ALA A 50 -13.19 -14.77 -3.01
C ALA A 50 -12.40 -15.95 -3.64
N ARG A 51 -11.74 -15.76 -4.80
CA ARG A 51 -10.92 -16.81 -5.44
C ARG A 51 -9.57 -17.02 -4.77
N LEU A 52 -9.16 -16.09 -3.90
CA LEU A 52 -7.91 -16.11 -3.14
C LEU A 52 -8.15 -16.57 -1.69
N THR A 53 -9.37 -16.42 -1.17
CA THR A 53 -9.77 -16.81 0.20
C THR A 53 -9.31 -18.21 0.63
N GLY A 54 -8.82 -18.34 1.86
CA GLY A 54 -8.23 -19.56 2.41
C GLY A 54 -6.80 -19.82 1.91
N ALA A 55 -6.14 -18.84 1.30
CA ALA A 55 -4.70 -18.89 1.06
C ALA A 55 -3.98 -18.21 2.22
N ALA A 56 -2.87 -18.79 2.70
CA ALA A 56 -2.00 -18.06 3.63
C ALA A 56 -1.58 -16.71 3.00
N PRO A 57 -1.55 -15.59 3.76
CA PRO A 57 -1.23 -14.26 3.24
C PRO A 57 0.06 -14.23 2.39
N GLY A 58 1.14 -14.85 2.89
CA GLY A 58 2.42 -14.99 2.18
C GLY A 58 2.40 -15.87 0.92
N LYS A 59 1.24 -16.38 0.50
CA LYS A 59 1.04 -17.16 -0.74
C LYS A 59 0.15 -16.44 -1.75
N VAL A 60 -0.31 -15.22 -1.50
CA VAL A 60 -0.95 -14.39 -2.52
C VAL A 60 0.11 -13.51 -3.18
N VAL A 61 0.16 -13.53 -4.51
CA VAL A 61 1.18 -12.80 -5.29
C VAL A 61 0.56 -12.03 -6.45
N GLY A 62 1.09 -10.84 -6.73
CA GLY A 62 0.65 -9.95 -7.81
C GLY A 62 1.53 -9.98 -9.04
N PHE A 63 0.93 -9.76 -10.21
CA PHE A 63 1.62 -9.58 -11.48
C PHE A 63 0.97 -8.48 -12.33
N LYS A 64 1.80 -7.71 -13.03
CA LYS A 64 1.37 -6.87 -14.15
C LYS A 64 1.74 -7.47 -15.50
N TRP A 65 1.04 -7.03 -16.54
CA TRP A 65 1.32 -7.43 -17.91
C TRP A 65 1.89 -6.27 -18.73
N ASN A 66 3.10 -6.48 -19.26
CA ASN A 66 3.74 -5.56 -20.21
C ASN A 66 4.36 -6.36 -21.37
N GLY A 67 3.53 -7.12 -22.09
CA GLY A 67 3.95 -8.09 -23.11
C GLY A 67 4.50 -9.40 -22.54
N LYS A 68 4.83 -9.42 -21.25
CA LYS A 68 5.15 -10.58 -20.42
C LYS A 68 4.61 -10.33 -19.00
N TRP A 69 4.52 -11.40 -18.20
CA TRP A 69 4.27 -11.28 -16.77
C TRP A 69 5.49 -10.69 -16.06
N ILE A 70 5.24 -9.70 -15.22
CA ILE A 70 6.21 -9.08 -14.32
C ILE A 70 5.56 -9.13 -12.94
N GLN A 71 6.26 -9.72 -11.96
CA GLN A 71 5.75 -9.75 -10.59
C GLN A 71 5.77 -8.32 -10.03
N VAL A 72 4.78 -8.01 -9.19
CA VAL A 72 4.67 -6.71 -8.50
C VAL A 72 4.41 -6.94 -7.01
N PRO A 73 4.86 -6.01 -6.15
CA PRO A 73 4.59 -6.09 -4.72
C PRO A 73 3.08 -6.10 -4.44
N VAL A 74 2.68 -6.96 -3.53
CA VAL A 74 1.36 -6.96 -2.89
C VAL A 74 1.56 -7.26 -1.42
N GLN A 75 0.69 -6.69 -0.59
CA GLN A 75 0.67 -6.92 0.85
C GLN A 75 -0.74 -7.32 1.26
N ILE A 76 -0.82 -8.22 2.23
CA ILE A 76 -2.07 -8.56 2.91
C ILE A 76 -1.88 -8.19 4.36
N ASP A 77 -2.76 -7.33 4.86
CA ASP A 77 -2.85 -6.99 6.28
C ASP A 77 -4.05 -7.73 6.86
N GLU A 78 -3.78 -8.64 7.80
CA GLU A 78 -4.82 -9.42 8.46
C GLU A 78 -5.65 -8.50 9.36
N ARG A 79 -6.98 -8.70 9.38
CA ARG A 79 -7.90 -7.94 10.23
C ARG A 79 -8.85 -8.90 10.92
N HIS A 80 -9.35 -8.48 12.08
CA HIS A 80 -10.37 -9.25 12.80
C HIS A 80 -11.19 -8.36 13.73
N THR A 81 -12.31 -8.89 14.21
CA THR A 81 -13.15 -8.21 15.19
C THR A 81 -12.74 -8.58 16.61
N VAL A 82 -12.52 -7.59 17.46
CA VAL A 82 -12.27 -7.76 18.90
C VAL A 82 -13.19 -6.85 19.71
N SER A 83 -13.37 -7.19 20.98
CA SER A 83 -13.96 -6.27 21.94
C SER A 83 -12.96 -5.14 22.23
N ALA A 84 -13.38 -3.88 22.17
CA ALA A 84 -12.52 -2.74 22.50
C ALA A 84 -11.93 -2.87 23.93
N ARG A 85 -12.67 -3.49 24.86
CA ARG A 85 -12.19 -3.72 26.23
C ARG A 85 -10.99 -4.69 26.29
N THR A 86 -10.87 -5.66 25.39
CA THR A 86 -9.77 -6.65 25.44
C THR A 86 -8.42 -6.08 25.01
N LEU A 87 -8.41 -4.91 24.39
CA LEU A 87 -7.19 -4.16 24.07
C LEU A 87 -6.45 -3.62 25.31
N TYR A 88 -7.11 -3.66 26.48
CA TYR A 88 -6.56 -3.28 27.77
C TYR A 88 -6.47 -4.50 28.72
N PRO A 89 -5.50 -4.55 29.64
CA PRO A 89 -5.44 -5.57 30.69
C PRO A 89 -6.74 -5.67 31.50
N ALA A 90 -7.06 -6.86 32.01
CA ALA A 90 -8.25 -7.04 32.85
C ALA A 90 -8.16 -6.25 34.16
N ASP A 91 -6.93 -6.05 34.66
CA ASP A 91 -6.57 -5.28 35.84
C ASP A 91 -6.25 -3.80 35.54
N ALA A 92 -6.36 -3.36 34.28
CA ALA A 92 -6.36 -1.95 33.95
C ALA A 92 -7.65 -1.31 34.50
N ASP A 93 -7.54 -0.74 35.70
CA ASP A 93 -8.62 -0.08 36.43
C ASP A 93 -8.45 1.43 36.30
N ASN A 94 -9.30 2.03 35.47
CA ASN A 94 -9.46 3.48 35.36
C ASN A 94 -10.96 3.75 35.14
N LYS A 95 -11.49 4.86 35.69
CA LYS A 95 -12.88 5.28 35.53
C LYS A 95 -13.35 5.43 34.07
N TYR A 96 -12.43 5.56 33.10
CA TYR A 96 -12.73 5.64 31.67
C TYR A 96 -12.61 4.30 30.94
N ILE A 97 -11.87 3.33 31.48
CA ILE A 97 -11.81 1.95 30.93
C ILE A 97 -12.98 1.17 31.53
N LEU A 98 -14.14 1.29 30.88
CA LEU A 98 -15.39 0.75 31.40
C LEU A 98 -15.49 -0.77 31.22
N GLY A 99 -16.26 -1.42 32.11
CA GLY A 99 -16.54 -2.86 32.01
C GLY A 99 -17.51 -3.23 30.89
N THR A 100 -18.30 -2.28 30.38
CA THR A 100 -19.08 -2.43 29.15
C THR A 100 -18.16 -2.30 27.94
N THR A 101 -18.49 -3.01 26.86
CA THR A 101 -17.69 -2.97 25.63
C THR A 101 -18.59 -2.96 24.40
N PHE A 102 -17.99 -2.50 23.31
CA PHE A 102 -18.45 -2.68 21.94
C PHE A 102 -17.36 -3.42 21.15
N ASP A 103 -17.74 -3.94 19.99
CA ASP A 103 -16.83 -4.64 19.08
C ASP A 103 -16.30 -3.68 18.01
N ILE A 104 -15.05 -3.88 17.60
CA ILE A 104 -14.33 -3.10 16.60
C ILE A 104 -13.51 -4.01 15.69
N GLU A 105 -13.41 -3.66 14.41
CA GLU A 105 -12.54 -4.33 13.45
C GLU A 105 -11.15 -3.68 13.46
N VAL A 106 -10.13 -4.41 13.92
CA VAL A 106 -8.75 -3.92 14.07
C VAL A 106 -7.79 -4.68 13.16
N TYR A 107 -6.59 -4.14 12.97
CA TYR A 107 -5.49 -4.91 12.39
C TYR A 107 -5.01 -5.97 13.37
N ALA A 108 -4.81 -7.19 12.87
CA ALA A 108 -4.29 -8.28 13.67
C ALA A 108 -2.77 -8.14 13.82
N ASP A 109 -2.30 -8.10 15.07
CA ASP A 109 -0.89 -8.15 15.42
C ASP A 109 -0.65 -9.09 16.61
N PRO A 110 -0.03 -10.27 16.39
CA PRO A 110 0.28 -11.19 17.46
C PRO A 110 1.21 -10.63 18.55
N LYS A 111 1.85 -9.47 18.36
CA LYS A 111 2.74 -8.82 19.32
C LYS A 111 2.03 -7.80 20.22
N THR A 112 0.80 -7.39 19.89
CA THR A 112 0.00 -6.43 20.67
C THR A 112 -1.23 -7.11 21.27
N ARG A 113 -2.07 -6.37 22.00
CA ARG A 113 -3.31 -6.92 22.56
C ARG A 113 -4.46 -7.11 21.55
N SER A 114 -4.35 -6.62 20.30
CA SER A 114 -5.29 -7.05 19.25
C SER A 114 -5.14 -8.55 19.00
N GLY A 115 -3.89 -9.03 18.99
CA GLY A 115 -3.58 -10.45 18.84
C GLY A 115 -3.61 -10.89 17.39
N ALA A 116 -3.41 -12.20 17.19
CA ALA A 116 -3.49 -12.78 15.84
C ALA A 116 -4.96 -12.87 15.40
N ASP A 117 -5.17 -12.83 14.09
CA ASP A 117 -6.46 -13.21 13.51
C ASP A 117 -6.75 -14.68 13.86
N GLU A 118 -7.98 -14.95 14.30
CA GLU A 118 -8.47 -16.30 14.57
C GLU A 118 -8.39 -17.17 13.29
N ASN A 119 -8.58 -16.56 12.12
CA ASN A 119 -8.34 -17.17 10.82
C ASN A 119 -7.07 -16.64 10.16
N SER A 120 -5.93 -17.27 10.47
CA SER A 120 -4.62 -17.03 9.83
C SER A 120 -4.53 -17.22 8.28
N ASN A 121 -5.63 -17.44 7.57
CA ASN A 121 -5.66 -17.48 6.11
C ASN A 121 -6.53 -16.35 5.57
N PHE A 122 -6.06 -15.76 4.48
CA PHE A 122 -6.71 -14.67 3.79
C PHE A 122 -8.23 -14.86 3.66
N ASP A 123 -9.04 -13.96 4.20
CA ASP A 123 -10.50 -14.12 4.22
C ASP A 123 -11.30 -12.89 3.80
N ALA A 124 -12.22 -12.36 4.61
CA ALA A 124 -13.25 -11.42 4.16
C ALA A 124 -12.96 -9.98 4.59
N ASP A 125 -12.48 -9.82 5.81
CA ASP A 125 -12.15 -8.58 6.51
C ASP A 125 -10.71 -8.12 6.25
N ASP A 126 -9.82 -9.05 5.89
CA ASP A 126 -8.46 -8.75 5.45
C ASP A 126 -8.38 -7.72 4.32
N GLU A 127 -7.28 -6.98 4.29
CA GLU A 127 -6.99 -6.00 3.26
C GLU A 127 -5.84 -6.48 2.37
N LEU A 128 -6.04 -6.48 1.05
CA LEU A 128 -4.98 -6.60 0.07
C LEU A 128 -4.67 -5.24 -0.53
N VAL A 129 -3.39 -4.84 -0.52
CA VAL A 129 -2.92 -3.55 -1.02
C VAL A 129 -1.77 -3.68 -2.02
N PHE A 130 -1.74 -2.78 -3.00
CA PHE A 130 -0.66 -2.56 -3.97
C PHE A 130 -0.71 -1.12 -4.50
N MET A 131 0.36 -0.64 -5.14
CA MET A 131 0.44 0.73 -5.68
C MET A 131 -0.11 0.84 -7.10
N GLY A 132 -0.71 1.99 -7.47
CA GLY A 132 -1.28 2.24 -8.80
C GLY A 132 -0.28 2.01 -9.95
N GLY A 133 0.99 2.34 -9.74
CA GLY A 133 2.12 2.15 -10.66
C GLY A 133 2.52 0.69 -10.87
N ASP A 134 2.03 -0.21 -10.02
CA ASP A 134 2.13 -1.65 -10.18
C ASP A 134 1.06 -2.26 -11.09
N SER A 135 0.17 -1.43 -11.63
CA SER A 135 -0.72 -1.84 -12.69
C SER A 135 -0.02 -1.89 -14.06
N GLY A 136 -0.59 -2.68 -14.98
CA GLY A 136 -0.10 -2.78 -16.36
C GLY A 136 -1.23 -2.86 -17.39
N LYS A 137 -0.90 -3.30 -18.61
CA LYS A 137 -1.89 -3.52 -19.67
C LYS A 137 -2.75 -4.75 -19.35
N ALA A 138 -3.90 -4.86 -20.00
CA ALA A 138 -4.65 -6.11 -19.98
C ALA A 138 -3.83 -7.25 -20.61
N ALA A 139 -3.66 -8.34 -19.88
CA ALA A 139 -3.12 -9.59 -20.42
C ALA A 139 -4.10 -10.18 -21.46
N PRO A 140 -3.61 -10.66 -22.62
CA PRO A 140 -4.46 -11.32 -23.60
C PRO A 140 -4.99 -12.64 -23.06
N THR A 141 -6.16 -13.09 -23.53
CA THR A 141 -6.75 -14.40 -23.13
C THR A 141 -5.88 -15.60 -23.51
N SER A 142 -4.92 -15.40 -24.42
CA SER A 142 -3.90 -16.40 -24.78
C SER A 142 -2.72 -16.47 -23.83
N ALA A 143 -2.58 -15.55 -22.87
CA ALA A 143 -1.49 -15.53 -21.91
C ALA A 143 -1.49 -16.82 -21.10
N VAL A 144 -0.33 -17.46 -21.01
CA VAL A 144 -0.10 -18.62 -20.14
C VAL A 144 0.19 -18.07 -18.75
N ALA A 145 -0.45 -18.61 -17.71
CA ALA A 145 -0.22 -18.16 -16.33
C ALA A 145 1.28 -18.18 -15.96
N PRO A 146 1.73 -17.29 -15.05
CA PRO A 146 3.10 -17.32 -14.53
C PRO A 146 3.52 -18.71 -14.04
N ALA A 147 4.83 -18.96 -13.99
CA ALA A 147 5.32 -20.17 -13.34
C ALA A 147 5.03 -20.12 -11.82
N ALA A 148 4.93 -21.29 -11.17
CA ALA A 148 4.75 -21.40 -9.72
C ALA A 148 3.51 -20.71 -9.15
N VAL A 149 2.44 -20.57 -9.94
CA VAL A 149 1.12 -20.14 -9.45
C VAL A 149 0.06 -21.18 -9.77
N ALA A 150 -1.07 -21.13 -9.08
CA ALA A 150 -2.26 -21.92 -9.39
C ALA A 150 -3.12 -21.17 -10.43
N PRO A 151 -3.17 -21.58 -11.71
CA PRO A 151 -3.91 -20.83 -12.74
C PRO A 151 -5.40 -20.72 -12.44
N GLY A 152 -5.95 -21.72 -11.75
CA GLY A 152 -7.35 -21.75 -11.32
C GLY A 152 -7.71 -20.66 -10.31
N SER A 153 -6.73 -20.02 -9.65
CA SER A 153 -6.94 -18.92 -8.70
C SER A 153 -6.88 -17.52 -9.32
N ALA A 154 -6.54 -17.42 -10.60
CA ALA A 154 -6.27 -16.14 -11.26
C ALA A 154 -7.44 -15.15 -11.11
N THR A 155 -7.14 -14.02 -10.47
CA THR A 155 -8.06 -12.90 -10.27
C THR A 155 -7.45 -11.67 -10.92
N ARG A 156 -8.19 -11.02 -11.81
CA ARG A 156 -7.81 -9.76 -12.43
C ARG A 156 -8.48 -8.63 -11.66
N VAL A 157 -7.69 -7.69 -11.18
CA VAL A 157 -8.15 -6.40 -10.65
C VAL A 157 -8.03 -5.38 -11.76
N ALA A 158 -9.15 -4.81 -12.18
CA ALA A 158 -9.15 -3.61 -13.00
C ALA A 158 -8.99 -2.41 -12.06
N VAL A 159 -7.97 -1.60 -12.31
CA VAL A 159 -7.71 -0.36 -11.57
C VAL A 159 -8.25 0.78 -12.42
N ASP A 160 -9.22 1.51 -11.90
CA ASP A 160 -9.87 2.61 -12.57
C ASP A 160 -9.57 3.91 -11.81
N ASP A 161 -9.07 4.91 -12.54
CA ASP A 161 -8.85 6.28 -12.03
C ASP A 161 -10.07 7.16 -12.37
N PRO A 162 -10.90 7.50 -11.38
CA PRO A 162 -12.11 8.28 -11.61
C PRO A 162 -11.85 9.75 -11.98
N VAL A 163 -10.64 10.27 -11.71
CA VAL A 163 -10.29 11.68 -11.98
C VAL A 163 -9.66 11.82 -13.37
N GLY A 164 -8.59 11.09 -13.65
CA GLY A 164 -7.83 11.18 -14.89
C GLY A 164 -8.32 10.27 -16.02
N GLY A 165 -9.23 9.33 -15.73
CA GLY A 165 -9.80 8.39 -16.71
C GLY A 165 -8.85 7.25 -17.14
N GLY A 166 -7.75 7.06 -16.42
CA GLY A 166 -6.79 5.98 -16.65
C GLY A 166 -7.31 4.59 -16.25
N LYS A 167 -6.85 3.54 -16.95
CA LYS A 167 -7.19 2.15 -16.61
C LYS A 167 -5.95 1.26 -16.60
N GLY A 168 -5.76 0.55 -15.50
CA GLY A 168 -4.67 -0.40 -15.27
C GLY A 168 -5.18 -1.78 -14.88
N TYR A 169 -4.29 -2.77 -14.88
CA TYR A 169 -4.63 -4.13 -14.44
C TYR A 169 -3.51 -4.75 -13.60
N VAL A 170 -3.91 -5.35 -12.48
CA VAL A 170 -3.11 -6.26 -11.66
C VAL A 170 -3.74 -7.64 -11.69
N TYR A 171 -2.91 -8.68 -11.67
CA TYR A 171 -3.34 -10.08 -11.70
C TYR A 171 -2.82 -10.79 -10.45
N LEU A 172 -3.74 -11.21 -9.60
CA LEU A 172 -3.48 -11.89 -8.35
C LEU A 172 -3.61 -13.41 -8.53
N PHE A 173 -2.73 -14.15 -7.86
CA PHE A 173 -2.74 -15.61 -7.86
C PHE A 173 -2.37 -16.16 -6.49
N ARG A 174 -2.82 -17.39 -6.22
CA ARG A 174 -2.21 -18.25 -5.20
C ARG A 174 -0.91 -18.83 -5.75
N SER A 175 0.18 -18.63 -5.03
CA SER A 175 1.50 -19.23 -5.27
C SER A 175 1.46 -20.73 -4.97
N THR A 176 2.10 -21.53 -5.82
CA THR A 176 2.33 -22.98 -5.63
C THR A 176 3.79 -23.28 -5.27
N GLY A 177 4.59 -22.25 -5.03
CA GLY A 177 6.02 -22.36 -4.69
C GLY A 177 6.45 -21.26 -3.72
N ASN A 178 7.64 -20.71 -3.97
CA ASN A 178 8.31 -19.73 -3.11
C ASN A 178 8.38 -18.34 -3.76
N LEU A 179 7.36 -17.98 -4.56
CA LEU A 179 7.24 -16.59 -4.99
C LEU A 179 7.00 -15.72 -3.76
N ASP A 180 7.78 -14.65 -3.64
CA ASP A 180 7.71 -13.66 -2.57
C ASP A 180 6.72 -12.56 -2.95
N PRO A 181 5.66 -12.31 -2.15
CA PRO A 181 4.69 -11.23 -2.39
C PRO A 181 5.30 -9.84 -2.56
N SER A 182 6.45 -9.54 -1.95
CA SER A 182 7.15 -8.25 -2.11
C SER A 182 7.68 -8.02 -3.53
N ALA A 183 7.86 -9.10 -4.30
CA ALA A 183 8.54 -9.08 -5.59
C ALA A 183 9.95 -8.44 -5.55
N GLY A 184 10.60 -8.43 -4.38
CA GLY A 184 11.90 -7.78 -4.17
C GLY A 184 11.85 -6.25 -4.19
N LYS A 185 10.68 -5.66 -3.95
CA LYS A 185 10.49 -4.23 -3.77
C LYS A 185 9.94 -3.96 -2.38
N ASP A 186 10.42 -2.88 -1.79
CA ASP A 186 10.01 -2.36 -0.51
C ASP A 186 9.78 -0.85 -0.68
N TYR A 187 8.57 -0.37 -0.40
CA TYR A 187 8.20 1.04 -0.60
C TYR A 187 8.40 1.90 0.64
N VAL A 188 8.44 1.27 1.81
CA VAL A 188 8.49 1.95 3.10
C VAL A 188 9.16 1.05 4.11
N ASP A 189 10.10 1.61 4.86
CA ASP A 189 10.77 0.96 5.98
C ASP A 189 10.24 1.59 7.27
N TYR A 190 9.75 0.75 8.20
CA TYR A 190 9.25 1.21 9.49
C TYR A 190 10.01 0.54 10.65
N ASP A 191 10.93 1.31 11.24
CA ASP A 191 11.65 0.91 12.44
C ASP A 191 10.87 1.35 13.68
N PHE A 192 10.02 0.47 14.20
CA PHE A 192 9.26 0.73 15.42
C PHE A 192 10.04 0.35 16.68
N LYS A 193 10.07 1.27 17.66
CA LYS A 193 10.77 1.05 18.91
C LYS A 193 10.15 1.79 20.09
N LEU A 194 9.86 1.03 21.16
CA LEU A 194 9.57 1.59 22.48
C LEU A 194 10.83 1.56 23.33
N THR A 195 11.28 2.72 23.80
CA THR A 195 12.61 2.86 24.43
C THR A 195 12.68 2.29 25.85
N LYS A 196 11.54 2.11 26.52
CA LYS A 196 11.46 1.50 27.86
C LYS A 196 11.37 -0.03 27.84
N LEU A 197 11.06 -0.66 26.71
CA LEU A 197 11.01 -2.12 26.62
C LEU A 197 12.43 -2.67 26.48
N THR A 198 12.85 -3.48 27.45
CA THR A 198 14.15 -4.14 27.45
C THR A 198 14.10 -5.52 26.81
N SER A 199 15.27 -6.12 26.57
CA SER A 199 15.39 -7.47 25.99
C SER A 199 14.66 -8.50 26.87
N GLY A 200 13.58 -9.08 26.34
CA GLY A 200 12.75 -10.07 27.03
C GLY A 200 11.38 -9.55 27.47
N GLN A 201 11.16 -8.24 27.37
CA GLN A 201 9.86 -7.61 27.56
C GLN A 201 9.09 -7.54 26.24
N ASN A 202 7.77 -7.40 26.32
CA ASN A 202 6.89 -7.34 25.16
C ASN A 202 5.73 -6.34 25.36
N MET A 203 5.13 -5.88 24.26
CA MET A 203 4.06 -4.88 24.33
C MET A 203 2.78 -5.35 25.05
N LYS A 204 2.48 -6.65 25.10
CA LYS A 204 1.25 -7.16 25.76
C LYS A 204 1.31 -7.05 27.28
N ASP A 205 2.48 -7.39 27.83
CA ASP A 205 2.65 -7.61 29.27
C ASP A 205 3.41 -6.48 29.96
N ASP A 206 4.30 -5.79 29.23
CA ASP A 206 5.22 -4.80 29.81
C ASP A 206 4.92 -3.35 29.39
N TYR A 207 3.93 -3.14 28.52
CA TYR A 207 3.46 -1.79 28.17
C TYR A 207 2.66 -1.19 29.34
N GLY A 208 2.86 0.10 29.61
CA GLY A 208 2.09 0.82 30.62
C GLY A 208 0.74 1.29 30.07
N TYR A 209 -0.36 0.62 30.44
CA TYR A 209 -1.68 0.86 29.85
C TYR A 209 -2.47 2.01 30.46
N VAL A 210 -2.14 2.41 31.68
CA VAL A 210 -2.85 3.45 32.46
C VAL A 210 -1.80 4.28 33.19
N ASN A 211 -1.92 5.61 33.09
CA ASN A 211 -1.11 6.59 33.83
C ASN A 211 0.39 6.30 33.71
N ALA A 212 0.82 5.97 32.49
CA ALA A 212 2.16 5.49 32.23
C ALA A 212 2.73 6.05 30.94
N THR A 213 3.98 6.50 31.04
CA THR A 213 4.76 6.99 29.92
C THR A 213 5.41 5.83 29.16
N ASN A 214 5.08 5.70 27.87
CA ASN A 214 5.67 4.71 26.96
C ASN A 214 6.35 5.42 25.79
N PRO A 215 7.58 5.95 25.98
CA PRO A 215 8.24 6.73 24.96
C PRO A 215 8.65 5.85 23.77
N GLU A 216 8.46 6.41 22.60
CA GLU A 216 8.79 5.82 21.30
C GLU A 216 10.06 6.48 20.75
N ASP A 217 10.72 5.81 19.81
CA ASP A 217 11.88 6.26 19.04
C ASP A 217 11.81 5.56 17.68
N SER A 218 10.73 5.83 16.96
CA SER A 218 10.40 5.12 15.72
C SER A 218 10.59 5.99 14.51
N THR A 219 11.07 5.40 13.42
CA THR A 219 11.28 6.10 12.15
C THR A 219 10.54 5.40 11.02
N VAL A 220 9.85 6.19 10.20
CA VAL A 220 9.35 5.77 8.89
C VAL A 220 10.25 6.39 7.83
N THR A 221 10.80 5.59 6.92
CA THR A 221 11.65 6.07 5.82
C THR A 221 11.15 5.54 4.48
N THR A 222 11.07 6.43 3.49
CA THR A 222 10.76 6.10 2.10
C THR A 222 11.77 6.77 1.17
N ASP A 223 11.63 6.56 -0.15
CA ASP A 223 12.40 7.31 -1.13
C ASP A 223 12.02 8.81 -1.16
N SER A 224 10.86 9.19 -0.60
CA SER A 224 10.26 10.54 -0.72
C SER A 224 10.28 11.35 0.58
N TYR A 225 10.31 10.69 1.74
CA TYR A 225 10.25 11.35 3.04
C TYR A 225 10.77 10.48 4.19
N GLN A 226 11.02 11.13 5.33
CA GLN A 226 11.26 10.51 6.63
C GLN A 226 10.39 11.20 7.69
N LEU A 227 9.80 10.41 8.58
CA LEU A 227 9.09 10.87 9.78
C LEU A 227 9.67 10.19 11.02
N HIS A 228 9.72 10.91 12.14
CA HIS A 228 10.11 10.36 13.44
C HIS A 228 8.98 10.54 14.47
N SER A 229 8.73 9.51 15.28
CA SER A 229 7.73 9.49 16.33
C SER A 229 8.35 9.22 17.70
N THR A 230 8.00 10.05 18.68
CA THR A 230 8.48 9.96 20.07
C THR A 230 7.41 9.47 21.05
N GLY A 231 6.17 9.32 20.59
CA GLY A 231 5.10 8.65 21.31
C GLY A 231 3.83 8.56 20.47
N ARG A 232 2.77 7.95 21.01
CA ARG A 232 1.48 7.73 20.32
C ARG A 232 1.02 8.96 19.52
N TRP A 233 0.89 10.11 20.19
CA TRP A 233 0.42 11.36 19.57
C TRP A 233 1.53 12.34 19.20
N MET A 234 2.80 11.92 19.23
CA MET A 234 3.95 12.82 19.11
C MET A 234 4.85 12.43 17.93
N GLU A 235 5.03 13.35 16.99
CA GLU A 235 6.04 13.34 15.93
C GLU A 235 6.86 14.63 16.06
N ASP A 236 8.17 14.54 15.84
CA ASP A 236 9.15 15.63 16.04
C ASP A 236 10.19 15.73 14.90
N GLU A 237 10.05 14.92 13.84
CA GLU A 237 10.84 15.07 12.61
C GLU A 237 9.99 14.87 11.36
N MET A 238 10.14 15.75 10.37
CA MET A 238 9.62 15.59 9.01
C MET A 238 10.65 16.08 8.01
N LYS A 239 11.24 15.15 7.24
CA LYS A 239 12.15 15.46 6.14
C LYS A 239 11.54 15.02 4.82
N ILE A 240 11.70 15.86 3.80
CA ILE A 240 11.22 15.58 2.45
C ILE A 240 12.44 15.47 1.52
N SER A 241 12.54 14.35 0.82
CA SER A 241 13.58 14.02 -0.15
C SER A 241 13.05 14.01 -1.60
N ALA A 242 11.72 14.01 -1.76
CA ALA A 242 11.04 14.01 -3.04
C ALA A 242 11.53 15.15 -3.96
N GLY A 243 11.70 14.87 -5.25
CA GLY A 243 11.99 15.88 -6.25
C GLY A 243 13.31 16.65 -6.08
N GLY A 244 14.23 16.19 -5.21
CA GLY A 244 15.47 16.91 -4.91
C GLY A 244 15.31 18.01 -3.86
N ALA A 245 14.31 17.88 -3.00
CA ALA A 245 14.15 18.66 -1.78
C ALA A 245 15.39 18.59 -0.87
N SER A 246 15.50 19.54 0.05
CA SER A 246 16.75 19.76 0.81
C SER A 246 17.01 18.77 1.94
N ASP A 247 16.09 17.84 2.24
CA ASP A 247 16.10 16.98 3.43
C ASP A 247 16.17 17.77 4.76
N ALA A 248 15.71 19.03 4.75
CA ALA A 248 15.61 19.81 5.98
C ALA A 248 14.49 19.24 6.84
N ASP A 249 14.73 19.14 8.15
CA ASP A 249 13.69 18.79 9.09
C ASP A 249 12.80 20.01 9.36
N ILE A 250 11.59 19.98 8.81
CA ILE A 250 10.64 21.09 8.87
C ILE A 250 9.59 20.91 9.97
N LEU A 251 9.62 19.84 10.77
CA LEU A 251 8.64 19.63 11.84
C LEU A 251 9.18 20.19 13.16
N ASP A 252 8.35 20.92 13.90
CA ASP A 252 8.57 21.13 15.33
C ASP A 252 7.78 20.08 16.11
N ARG A 253 6.46 19.99 15.86
CA ARG A 253 5.60 18.99 16.49
C ARG A 253 4.31 18.74 15.73
N GLU A 254 3.79 17.52 15.88
CA GLU A 254 2.37 17.26 15.69
C GLU A 254 1.61 17.56 16.99
N ALA A 255 0.77 18.60 16.96
CA ALA A 255 0.08 19.11 18.12
C ALA A 255 -1.40 18.67 18.11
N VAL A 256 -1.92 18.42 19.31
CA VAL A 256 -3.35 18.17 19.50
C VAL A 256 -3.85 18.95 20.71
N SER A 257 -5.14 19.29 20.70
CA SER A 257 -5.79 19.93 21.84
C SER A 257 -7.23 19.47 21.98
N ALA A 258 -7.69 19.34 23.23
CA ALA A 258 -9.10 19.14 23.53
C ALA A 258 -9.52 19.87 24.81
N GLY A 259 -10.75 20.35 24.86
CA GLY A 259 -11.34 21.04 25.99
C GLY A 259 -11.03 22.55 26.04
N SER A 260 -9.84 22.98 25.61
CA SER A 260 -9.49 24.40 25.47
C SER A 260 -8.21 24.59 24.67
N LEU A 261 -8.20 25.57 23.77
CA LEU A 261 -6.99 26.02 23.06
C LEU A 261 -6.05 26.87 23.93
N ASN A 262 -6.47 27.32 25.12
CA ASN A 262 -5.66 28.18 25.99
C ASN A 262 -4.96 27.43 27.15
N SER A 263 -4.97 26.09 27.12
CA SER A 263 -4.53 25.22 28.21
C SER A 263 -3.84 23.98 27.65
N CYS A 264 -2.91 23.42 28.42
CA CYS A 264 -2.16 22.21 28.07
C CYS A 264 -2.63 20.96 28.81
N GLY A 265 -3.74 21.03 29.54
CA GLY A 265 -4.28 19.89 30.28
C GLY A 265 -4.75 18.70 29.41
N ARG A 266 -4.86 18.90 28.09
CA ARG A 266 -5.18 17.87 27.09
C ARG A 266 -4.43 18.20 25.80
N SER A 267 -3.28 17.57 25.64
CA SER A 267 -2.33 17.80 24.56
C SER A 267 -1.70 16.49 24.08
N GLU A 268 -0.86 16.53 23.06
CA GLU A 268 -0.10 15.39 22.54
C GLU A 268 0.73 14.71 23.63
N TYR A 269 1.23 15.50 24.59
CA TYR A 269 1.98 15.02 25.73
C TYR A 269 1.11 14.23 26.68
N THR A 270 -0.01 14.80 27.13
CA THR A 270 -0.90 14.10 28.09
C THR A 270 -1.56 12.90 27.42
N PHE A 271 -1.96 13.01 26.15
CA PHE A 271 -2.51 11.88 25.40
C PHE A 271 -1.49 10.74 25.22
N SER A 272 -0.20 11.02 25.33
CA SER A 272 0.89 10.04 25.27
C SER A 272 1.42 9.61 26.65
N GLY A 273 0.86 10.13 27.75
CA GLY A 273 1.35 9.89 29.11
C GLY A 273 2.68 10.57 29.42
N ASN A 274 3.05 11.64 28.72
CA ASN A 274 4.31 12.37 28.81
C ASN A 274 4.15 13.73 29.51
N TRP A 275 3.51 13.77 30.69
CA TRP A 275 3.32 15.03 31.44
C TRP A 275 4.61 15.80 31.73
N ASP A 276 5.73 15.10 31.93
CA ASP A 276 7.03 15.72 32.23
C ASP A 276 7.59 16.55 31.06
N LEU A 277 7.06 16.36 29.85
CA LEU A 277 7.43 17.12 28.65
C LEU A 277 6.49 18.30 28.37
N ASP A 278 5.41 18.46 29.15
CA ASP A 278 4.55 19.65 29.08
C ASP A 278 5.35 20.87 29.55
N ALA A 279 5.43 21.90 28.69
CA ALA A 279 6.17 23.12 28.98
C ALA A 279 5.62 23.92 30.18
N VAL A 280 4.41 23.59 30.68
CA VAL A 280 3.78 24.28 31.81
C VAL A 280 4.23 23.68 33.15
N ILE A 281 5.23 24.31 33.77
CA ILE A 281 5.72 23.97 35.12
C ILE A 281 4.54 23.87 36.12
N GLY A 282 4.41 22.70 36.77
CA GLY A 282 3.38 22.43 37.78
C GLY A 282 2.03 21.97 37.21
N ASN A 283 1.92 21.75 35.90
CA ASN A 283 0.80 21.04 35.28
C ASN A 283 0.99 19.53 35.23
N GLU A 284 2.08 19.00 35.80
CA GLU A 284 2.35 17.58 35.93
C GLU A 284 1.22 16.89 36.70
N ARG A 285 0.48 16.02 36.02
CA ARG A 285 -0.54 15.16 36.63
C ARG A 285 -0.36 13.72 36.19
N PRO A 286 0.76 13.07 36.58
CA PRO A 286 1.06 11.71 36.15
C PRO A 286 0.00 10.67 36.59
N ASP A 287 -0.91 11.03 37.51
CA ASP A 287 -2.04 10.21 37.93
C ASP A 287 -3.37 10.50 37.18
N ASP A 288 -3.41 11.49 36.27
CA ASP A 288 -4.65 11.91 35.57
C ASP A 288 -4.82 11.17 34.24
N ASP A 289 -5.57 10.07 34.29
CA ASP A 289 -6.41 9.55 33.21
C ASP A 289 -5.76 9.45 31.81
N ASP A 290 -4.51 8.98 31.75
CA ASP A 290 -3.83 8.72 30.48
C ASP A 290 -3.85 7.23 30.18
N GLU A 291 -4.79 6.81 29.36
CA GLU A 291 -4.87 5.43 28.92
C GLU A 291 -4.30 5.26 27.53
N GLY A 292 -3.76 4.07 27.27
CA GLY A 292 -3.26 3.78 25.94
C GLY A 292 -2.84 2.36 25.67
N THR A 293 -2.71 2.08 24.38
CA THR A 293 -2.17 0.82 23.87
C THR A 293 -1.80 0.98 22.40
N TYR A 294 -0.86 0.17 21.90
CA TYR A 294 -0.73 -0.06 20.46
C TYR A 294 -1.64 -1.21 20.06
N VAL A 295 -2.43 -0.98 19.01
CA VAL A 295 -3.33 -1.97 18.42
C VAL A 295 -2.57 -2.82 17.41
N ALA A 296 -1.79 -2.22 16.53
CA ALA A 296 -0.96 -2.95 15.58
C ALA A 296 0.26 -2.14 15.13
N VAL A 297 1.36 -2.85 14.90
CA VAL A 297 2.60 -2.29 14.34
C VAL A 297 3.05 -3.22 13.22
N ILE A 298 2.78 -2.81 11.98
CA ILE A 298 3.05 -3.62 10.77
C ILE A 298 4.06 -2.90 9.90
N ASP A 299 5.13 -3.59 9.54
CA ASP A 299 6.10 -3.19 8.53
C ASP A 299 5.96 -4.14 7.33
N GLY A 300 5.66 -3.57 6.16
CA GLY A 300 5.26 -4.34 4.99
C GLY A 300 5.70 -3.67 3.68
N PRO A 301 5.88 -4.45 2.60
CA PRO A 301 6.58 -3.99 1.40
C PRO A 301 5.82 -2.92 0.60
N VAL A 302 4.53 -2.73 0.86
CA VAL A 302 3.67 -1.74 0.19
C VAL A 302 3.33 -0.58 1.12
N ARG A 303 3.05 -0.89 2.38
CA ARG A 303 2.76 0.11 3.41
C ARG A 303 3.18 -0.38 4.79
N ALA A 304 3.49 0.57 5.66
CA ALA A 304 3.56 0.34 7.10
C ALA A 304 2.25 0.80 7.78
N VAL A 305 1.90 0.18 8.89
CA VAL A 305 0.73 0.53 9.71
C VAL A 305 1.17 0.77 11.15
N ARG A 306 0.85 1.95 11.69
CA ARG A 306 1.00 2.31 13.09
C ARG A 306 -0.37 2.64 13.65
N ASP A 307 -0.93 1.71 14.41
CA ASP A 307 -2.29 1.78 14.96
C ASP A 307 -2.24 1.74 16.49
N PHE A 308 -2.84 2.74 17.13
CA PHE A 308 -2.86 2.86 18.58
C PHE A 308 -4.18 3.46 19.07
N MET A 309 -4.48 3.21 20.34
CA MET A 309 -5.61 3.79 21.04
C MET A 309 -5.17 4.55 22.27
N GLY A 310 -6.06 5.45 22.69
CA GLY A 310 -6.05 6.17 23.94
C GLY A 310 -5.68 7.64 23.79
N ALA A 311 -6.37 8.47 24.55
CA ALA A 311 -6.15 9.89 24.76
C ALA A 311 -6.59 10.20 26.20
N ASN A 312 -6.23 11.37 26.73
CA ASN A 312 -6.62 11.73 28.09
C ASN A 312 -8.15 11.78 28.24
N SER A 313 -8.72 11.01 29.18
CA SER A 313 -10.16 10.79 29.35
C SER A 313 -10.87 10.09 28.17
N GLY A 314 -10.11 9.52 27.23
CA GLY A 314 -10.59 8.95 25.96
C GLY A 314 -9.84 7.67 25.57
N PRO A 315 -9.92 6.58 26.37
CA PRO A 315 -9.16 5.34 26.13
C PRO A 315 -9.46 4.68 24.78
N TYR A 316 -10.61 4.96 24.17
CA TYR A 316 -11.04 4.33 22.91
C TYR A 316 -10.91 5.24 21.69
N VAL A 317 -10.33 6.43 21.84
CA VAL A 317 -9.91 7.25 20.71
C VAL A 317 -8.79 6.50 20.01
N GLU A 318 -8.98 6.18 18.74
CA GLU A 318 -8.07 5.36 17.94
C GLU A 318 -7.45 6.23 16.84
N SER A 319 -6.16 6.05 16.59
CA SER A 319 -5.44 6.74 15.53
C SER A 319 -4.63 5.72 14.73
N ILE A 320 -4.97 5.61 13.45
CA ILE A 320 -4.42 4.65 12.50
C ILE A 320 -3.61 5.43 11.48
N HIS A 321 -2.30 5.24 11.44
CA HIS A 321 -1.43 5.79 10.42
C HIS A 321 -1.06 4.68 9.42
N LYS A 322 -1.15 4.99 8.12
CA LYS A 322 -0.72 4.12 7.02
C LYS A 322 0.28 4.88 6.18
N TYR A 323 1.51 4.40 6.13
CA TYR A 323 2.60 5.06 5.42
C TYR A 323 2.84 4.38 4.08
N TYR A 324 2.84 5.15 3.01
CA TYR A 324 3.09 4.72 1.62
C TYR A 324 4.33 5.42 1.07
N ALA A 325 4.70 5.12 -0.17
CA ALA A 325 5.93 5.62 -0.79
C ALA A 325 6.09 7.15 -0.81
N ASP A 326 5.00 7.92 -0.90
CA ASP A 326 5.01 9.39 -1.02
C ASP A 326 3.97 10.09 -0.12
N ARG A 327 3.24 9.33 0.70
CA ARG A 327 2.17 9.89 1.52
C ARG A 327 1.86 9.07 2.78
N GLU A 328 1.29 9.76 3.75
CA GLU A 328 0.65 9.16 4.92
C GLU A 328 -0.88 9.30 4.81
N ASP A 329 -1.62 8.20 5.03
CA ASP A 329 -3.05 8.22 5.29
C ASP A 329 -3.30 7.97 6.80
N LYS A 330 -3.83 8.95 7.52
CA LYS A 330 -4.18 8.88 8.95
C LYS A 330 -5.70 8.91 9.13
N ALA A 331 -6.22 8.06 10.00
CA ALA A 331 -7.62 8.08 10.43
C ALA A 331 -7.71 8.11 11.95
N ILE A 332 -8.46 9.07 12.50
CA ILE A 332 -8.77 9.16 13.92
C ILE A 332 -10.24 8.81 14.10
N ASN A 333 -10.52 7.70 14.80
CA ASN A 333 -11.88 7.36 15.21
C ASN A 333 -12.07 7.87 16.64
N VAL A 334 -12.83 8.96 16.78
CA VAL A 334 -13.03 9.67 18.04
C VAL A 334 -14.08 8.93 18.85
N ARG A 335 -13.73 8.52 20.08
CA ARG A 335 -14.63 7.85 21.03
C ARG A 335 -14.39 8.37 22.44
N VAL A 336 -15.01 9.51 22.73
CA VAL A 336 -14.86 10.26 23.98
C VAL A 336 -16.19 10.89 24.40
N HIS A 337 -16.33 11.19 25.69
CA HIS A 337 -17.45 11.98 26.21
C HIS A 337 -17.53 13.37 25.55
N PRO A 338 -18.66 14.11 25.66
CA PRO A 338 -18.76 15.44 25.07
C PRO A 338 -17.62 16.35 25.53
N ILE A 339 -16.93 16.97 24.57
CA ILE A 339 -15.75 17.78 24.84
C ILE A 339 -15.64 18.92 23.81
N PRO A 340 -15.28 20.15 24.25
CA PRO A 340 -15.14 21.26 23.33
C PRO A 340 -13.76 21.35 22.68
N TYR A 341 -13.66 22.10 21.58
CA TYR A 341 -12.39 22.51 20.95
C TYR A 341 -11.43 21.34 20.70
N MET A 342 -11.83 20.37 19.88
CA MET A 342 -10.95 19.28 19.47
C MET A 342 -10.17 19.70 18.23
N TYR A 343 -8.85 19.81 18.36
CA TYR A 343 -7.96 20.29 17.31
C TYR A 343 -6.77 19.35 17.12
N VAL A 344 -6.34 19.19 15.87
CA VAL A 344 -5.10 18.51 15.48
C VAL A 344 -4.41 19.35 14.41
N TRP A 345 -3.13 19.65 14.57
CA TRP A 345 -2.38 20.47 13.63
C TRP A 345 -0.90 20.12 13.61
N THR A 346 -0.25 20.49 12.51
CA THR A 346 1.20 20.40 12.36
C THR A 346 1.77 21.77 12.67
N ASP A 347 2.71 21.85 13.62
CA ASP A 347 3.54 23.03 13.86
C ASP A 347 4.91 22.81 13.22
N TYR A 348 5.33 23.73 12.35
CA TYR A 348 6.58 23.56 11.62
C TYR A 348 7.73 24.23 12.38
N SER A 349 8.95 23.74 12.15
CA SER A 349 10.16 24.31 12.75
C SER A 349 10.60 25.58 12.05
N GLU A 350 11.58 26.28 12.63
CA GLU A 350 12.23 27.43 11.99
C GLU A 350 12.84 27.10 10.61
N ALA A 351 13.09 25.82 10.31
CA ALA A 351 13.55 25.40 8.99
C ALA A 351 12.50 25.61 7.88
N ALA A 352 11.23 25.80 8.22
CA ALA A 352 10.16 26.15 7.30
C ALA A 352 10.16 27.64 6.90
N VAL A 353 10.93 28.51 7.57
CA VAL A 353 10.98 29.94 7.26
C VAL A 353 11.36 30.16 5.79
N GLY A 354 10.57 31.00 5.11
CA GLY A 354 10.70 31.29 3.69
C GLY A 354 9.88 30.37 2.77
N MET A 355 9.30 29.28 3.29
CA MET A 355 8.30 28.51 2.55
C MET A 355 7.00 29.30 2.40
N THR A 356 6.16 28.91 1.45
CA THR A 356 4.84 29.50 1.25
C THR A 356 3.76 28.59 1.81
N TYR A 357 2.98 29.10 2.75
CA TYR A 357 1.74 28.48 3.21
C TYR A 357 0.59 28.81 2.25
N ARG A 358 -0.29 27.85 1.98
CA ARG A 358 -1.52 28.00 1.19
C ARG A 358 -2.62 27.15 1.80
N ASP A 359 -3.86 27.55 1.60
CA ASP A 359 -5.03 26.70 1.79
C ASP A 359 -6.09 26.97 0.71
N GLN A 360 -7.21 26.26 0.79
CA GLN A 360 -8.31 26.38 -0.18
C GLN A 360 -8.96 27.78 -0.24
N LEU A 361 -8.86 28.59 0.84
CA LEU A 361 -9.38 29.97 0.90
C LEU A 361 -8.32 31.02 0.55
N ASN A 362 -7.04 30.65 0.64
CA ASN A 362 -5.86 31.51 0.57
C ASN A 362 -4.87 30.98 -0.47
N THR A 363 -5.36 30.68 -1.68
CA THR A 363 -4.55 30.06 -2.77
C THR A 363 -3.38 30.92 -3.26
N GLY A 364 -3.41 32.24 -3.01
CA GLY A 364 -2.29 33.15 -3.27
C GLY A 364 -1.09 32.92 -2.34
N GLY A 365 -1.36 32.37 -1.16
CA GLY A 365 -0.38 32.04 -0.13
C GLY A 365 0.19 33.23 0.65
N VAL A 366 0.83 32.89 1.75
CA VAL A 366 1.59 33.79 2.62
C VAL A 366 2.94 33.15 2.94
N THR A 367 3.94 33.98 3.24
CA THR A 367 5.28 33.50 3.55
C THR A 367 5.35 33.13 5.02
N VAL A 368 5.82 31.92 5.33
CA VAL A 368 6.13 31.55 6.71
C VAL A 368 7.36 32.31 7.15
N ASP A 369 7.19 33.24 8.09
CA ASP A 369 8.27 34.07 8.63
C ASP A 369 8.20 34.24 10.15
N GLY A 370 7.23 33.61 10.81
CA GLY A 370 7.02 33.68 12.25
C GLY A 370 6.30 34.97 12.69
N SER A 371 5.66 35.68 11.76
CA SER A 371 4.87 36.89 12.03
C SER A 371 3.41 36.68 11.65
N PRO A 372 2.44 37.18 12.44
CA PRO A 372 1.03 36.96 12.14
C PRO A 372 0.59 37.48 10.77
N ASP A 373 0.10 36.58 9.94
CA ASP A 373 -0.43 36.89 8.61
C ASP A 373 -1.90 37.30 8.61
N ALA A 374 -2.28 38.10 7.62
CA ALA A 374 -3.66 38.44 7.32
C ALA A 374 -4.24 37.48 6.27
N ILE A 375 -4.80 36.35 6.73
CA ILE A 375 -5.47 35.36 5.88
C ILE A 375 -6.99 35.34 6.08
N ASN A 376 -7.72 34.77 5.12
CA ASN A 376 -9.10 34.36 5.31
C ASN A 376 -9.13 33.07 6.12
N SER A 377 -9.15 33.18 7.46
CA SER A 377 -9.18 32.00 8.34
C SER A 377 -10.44 31.16 8.09
N PRO A 378 -10.32 29.83 7.89
CA PRO A 378 -11.48 28.97 7.73
C PRO A 378 -12.33 28.96 9.01
N ALA A 379 -13.62 29.25 8.88
CA ALA A 379 -14.59 29.30 9.95
C ALA A 379 -15.48 28.04 9.99
N PRO A 380 -16.21 27.80 11.08
CA PRO A 380 -17.21 26.72 11.16
C PRO A 380 -18.16 26.73 9.95
N GLY A 381 -18.13 25.64 9.17
CA GLY A 381 -18.94 25.46 7.97
C GLY A 381 -18.21 25.67 6.64
N ASP A 382 -16.97 26.18 6.66
CA ASP A 382 -16.11 26.22 5.46
C ASP A 382 -15.55 24.83 5.11
N VAL A 383 -15.45 23.94 6.11
CA VAL A 383 -15.13 22.52 5.93
C VAL A 383 -16.43 21.73 5.94
N GLU A 384 -16.84 21.24 4.78
CA GLU A 384 -18.05 20.43 4.63
C GLU A 384 -17.86 18.99 5.16
N ASP A 385 -18.90 18.42 5.77
CA ASP A 385 -18.86 17.04 6.28
C ASP A 385 -18.61 16.03 5.14
N GLY A 386 -17.60 15.18 5.34
CA GLY A 386 -17.15 14.19 4.36
C GLY A 386 -16.40 14.75 3.15
N GLN A 387 -16.12 16.06 3.07
CA GLN A 387 -15.28 16.65 2.03
C GLN A 387 -13.87 16.93 2.55
N TYR A 388 -12.87 16.74 1.69
CA TYR A 388 -11.49 17.11 2.03
C TYR A 388 -11.27 18.61 1.84
N PHE A 389 -10.71 19.26 2.87
CA PHE A 389 -10.11 20.59 2.82
C PHE A 389 -8.59 20.47 2.77
N TRP A 390 -7.91 21.32 1.99
CA TRP A 390 -6.45 21.23 1.83
C TRP A 390 -5.71 22.44 2.38
N GLN A 391 -4.53 22.16 2.94
CA GLN A 391 -3.52 23.10 3.37
C GLN A 391 -2.16 22.61 2.82
N GLN A 392 -1.29 23.52 2.43
CA GLN A 392 -0.01 23.20 1.81
C GLN A 392 1.08 24.12 2.36
N LEU A 393 2.24 23.54 2.66
CA LEU A 393 3.48 24.26 2.85
C LEU A 393 4.46 23.84 1.75
N SER A 394 5.05 24.80 1.03
CA SER A 394 5.89 24.52 -0.15
C SER A 394 7.06 25.48 -0.27
N GLY A 395 8.24 24.96 -0.59
CA GLY A 395 9.45 25.73 -0.86
C GLY A 395 10.62 24.84 -1.28
N SER A 396 11.86 25.34 -1.15
CA SER A 396 13.07 24.58 -1.51
C SER A 396 13.27 23.29 -0.69
N GLN A 397 12.66 23.25 0.50
CA GLN A 397 12.68 22.14 1.45
C GLN A 397 11.81 20.97 1.00
N GLY A 398 11.02 21.14 -0.07
CA GLY A 398 9.98 20.20 -0.49
C GLY A 398 8.60 20.81 -0.29
N SER A 399 7.57 20.00 -0.52
CA SER A 399 6.18 20.40 -0.33
C SER A 399 5.44 19.37 0.50
N VAL A 400 4.72 19.81 1.53
CA VAL A 400 3.75 18.98 2.24
C VAL A 400 2.35 19.49 1.94
N THR A 401 1.51 18.63 1.37
CA THR A 401 0.09 18.94 1.15
C THR A 401 -0.75 18.08 2.08
N THR A 402 -1.36 18.71 3.06
CA THR A 402 -2.23 18.09 4.06
C THR A 402 -3.68 18.27 3.65
N LEU A 403 -4.38 17.15 3.49
CA LEU A 403 -5.80 17.07 3.17
C LEU A 403 -6.52 16.52 4.40
N VAL A 404 -7.54 17.21 4.89
CA VAL A 404 -8.31 16.75 6.06
C VAL A 404 -9.80 16.71 5.75
N SER A 405 -10.47 15.65 6.19
CA SER A 405 -11.92 15.56 6.18
C SER A 405 -12.39 15.04 7.53
N ALA A 406 -13.58 15.45 7.96
CA ALA A 406 -14.24 14.88 9.10
C ALA A 406 -15.64 14.41 8.70
N GLN A 407 -16.06 13.30 9.27
CA GLN A 407 -17.36 12.70 9.02
C GLN A 407 -17.99 12.29 10.33
N ALA A 408 -19.20 12.77 10.58
CA ALA A 408 -20.00 12.37 11.73
C ALA A 408 -21.25 11.59 11.30
N SER A 409 -21.77 10.72 12.18
CA SER A 409 -23.14 10.24 11.97
C SER A 409 -24.13 11.40 12.12
N VAL A 410 -24.76 11.76 11.00
CA VAL A 410 -25.61 12.96 10.89
C VAL A 410 -26.97 12.71 11.57
N ILE A 411 -27.40 13.67 12.38
CA ILE A 411 -28.80 13.84 12.78
C ILE A 411 -29.34 15.01 11.94
N ASP A 412 -30.51 14.84 11.31
CA ASP A 412 -31.10 15.84 10.40
C ASP A 412 -31.04 17.27 10.96
N GLY A 413 -30.36 18.18 10.24
CA GLY A 413 -30.32 19.61 10.54
C GLY A 413 -29.09 20.13 11.29
N ASP A 414 -28.18 19.26 11.73
CA ASP A 414 -26.95 19.67 12.41
C ASP A 414 -25.75 19.75 11.46
N ASN A 415 -25.15 20.94 11.32
CA ASN A 415 -23.85 21.10 10.70
C ASN A 415 -22.76 21.04 11.77
N PRO A 416 -21.84 20.06 11.73
CA PRO A 416 -20.74 20.03 12.66
C PRO A 416 -19.83 21.26 12.46
N PRO A 417 -19.33 21.87 13.54
CA PRO A 417 -18.59 23.14 13.50
C PRO A 417 -17.13 22.93 13.11
N TYR A 418 -16.89 22.27 11.97
CA TYR A 418 -15.56 22.01 11.44
C TYR A 418 -14.90 23.30 10.98
N ALA A 419 -13.67 23.53 11.45
CA ALA A 419 -12.87 24.72 11.18
C ALA A 419 -11.45 24.34 10.76
N GLY A 420 -10.76 25.29 10.14
CA GLY A 420 -9.33 25.19 9.86
C GLY A 420 -8.52 25.92 10.93
N TYR A 421 -7.26 25.51 11.08
CA TYR A 421 -6.30 26.14 11.98
C TYR A 421 -5.13 26.70 11.17
N TYR A 422 -4.69 27.91 11.53
CA TYR A 422 -3.48 28.53 11.00
C TYR A 422 -2.88 29.51 12.02
N LEU A 423 -1.57 29.46 12.22
CA LEU A 423 -0.80 30.39 13.05
C LEU A 423 0.65 30.50 12.57
N ASP A 424 1.14 31.72 12.37
CA ASP A 424 2.55 32.03 12.14
C ASP A 424 2.93 33.14 13.13
N ASP A 425 3.52 32.80 14.27
CA ASP A 425 3.84 33.75 15.35
C ASP A 425 4.90 33.14 16.27
N VAL A 426 6.07 33.76 16.36
CA VAL A 426 7.14 33.35 17.30
C VAL A 426 6.89 33.76 18.74
N THR A 427 5.83 34.51 18.99
CA THR A 427 5.38 34.94 20.32
C THR A 427 3.88 34.71 20.49
N PRO A 428 3.39 33.48 20.26
CA PRO A 428 1.96 33.21 20.24
C PRO A 428 1.39 33.53 21.62
N THR A 429 0.47 34.50 21.66
CA THR A 429 -0.19 34.92 22.90
C THR A 429 -1.70 35.00 22.70
N GLY A 430 -2.47 34.60 23.73
CA GLY A 430 -3.90 34.81 23.76
C GLY A 430 -4.70 33.55 24.02
N SER A 431 -6.01 33.61 23.73
CA SER A 431 -6.96 32.54 24.02
C SER A 431 -7.16 31.56 22.86
N LYS A 432 -6.49 31.79 21.72
CA LYS A 432 -6.71 31.06 20.47
C LYS A 432 -5.72 29.92 20.25
N GLU A 433 -4.58 29.93 20.92
CA GLU A 433 -3.69 28.79 21.06
C GLU A 433 -2.69 29.05 22.20
N LYS A 434 -2.27 27.99 22.88
CA LYS A 434 -1.20 27.97 23.87
C LYS A 434 -0.24 26.85 23.47
N GLN A 435 1.00 27.22 23.19
CA GLN A 435 2.08 26.28 22.89
C GLN A 435 2.38 25.42 24.12
N CYS A 436 2.18 24.10 23.99
CA CYS A 436 2.31 23.14 25.09
C CYS A 436 3.66 22.42 25.12
N GLY A 437 4.47 22.61 24.08
CA GLY A 437 5.82 22.10 23.96
C GLY A 437 6.46 22.60 22.68
N GLY A 438 7.35 21.81 22.09
CA GLY A 438 8.18 22.27 20.98
C GLY A 438 9.11 23.41 21.41
N ASP A 439 9.40 24.33 20.49
CA ASP A 439 10.22 25.52 20.77
C ASP A 439 9.42 26.74 21.32
N LEU A 440 8.11 26.53 21.57
CA LEU A 440 7.12 27.52 22.00
C LEU A 440 6.84 28.64 20.99
N LYS A 441 7.22 28.44 19.73
CA LYS A 441 6.87 29.30 18.60
C LYS A 441 5.92 28.54 17.69
N ALA A 442 5.25 29.27 16.81
CA ALA A 442 4.50 28.69 15.71
C ALA A 442 5.06 29.19 14.39
N TYR A 443 5.48 28.29 13.51
CA TYR A 443 5.81 28.63 12.13
C TYR A 443 4.82 27.97 11.17
N GLY A 444 4.01 28.77 10.48
CA GLY A 444 3.01 28.27 9.52
C GLY A 444 2.13 27.11 10.04
N ALA A 445 1.94 27.03 11.36
CA ALA A 445 1.26 25.94 12.04
C ALA A 445 -0.15 25.82 11.48
N SER A 446 -0.55 24.64 11.03
CA SER A 446 -1.81 24.48 10.29
C SER A 446 -2.45 23.12 10.47
N GLY A 447 -3.77 23.11 10.51
CA GLY A 447 -4.53 21.87 10.67
C GLY A 447 -6.04 22.05 10.72
N PHE A 448 -6.68 21.17 11.49
CA PHE A 448 -8.12 21.00 11.56
C PHE A 448 -8.62 21.14 12.99
N GLY A 449 -9.84 21.68 13.13
CA GLY A 449 -10.50 21.78 14.41
C GLY A 449 -12.01 21.56 14.35
N ILE A 450 -12.56 21.27 15.52
CA ILE A 450 -13.99 21.26 15.79
C ILE A 450 -14.25 22.31 16.85
N ASP A 451 -14.91 23.39 16.44
CA ASP A 451 -15.15 24.55 17.29
C ASP A 451 -16.36 24.35 18.21
N GLY A 452 -16.24 24.73 19.48
CA GLY A 452 -17.29 24.47 20.47
C GLY A 452 -17.38 22.98 20.86
N THR A 453 -18.50 22.58 21.50
CA THR A 453 -18.67 21.24 22.08
C THR A 453 -19.23 20.24 21.09
N PHE A 454 -18.49 19.16 20.84
CA PHE A 454 -19.01 18.02 20.07
C PHE A 454 -19.77 17.04 21.00
N PRO A 455 -20.86 16.40 20.52
CA PRO A 455 -21.59 15.38 21.28
C PRO A 455 -20.74 14.17 21.70
N ASN A 456 -21.33 13.30 22.53
CA ASN A 456 -20.69 12.05 22.93
C ASN A 456 -20.37 11.19 21.71
N THR A 457 -19.17 10.62 21.68
CA THR A 457 -18.74 9.68 20.63
C THR A 457 -18.31 8.33 21.18
N ASP A 458 -18.23 8.16 22.51
CA ASP A 458 -17.96 6.87 23.12
C ASP A 458 -19.23 6.01 23.18
N PRO A 459 -19.28 4.85 22.48
CA PRO A 459 -20.44 3.96 22.53
C PRO A 459 -20.77 3.45 23.94
N ASN A 460 -19.77 3.32 24.84
CA ASN A 460 -20.01 2.89 26.21
C ASN A 460 -20.80 3.91 27.04
N LEU A 461 -20.73 5.18 26.66
CA LEU A 461 -21.40 6.27 27.36
C LEU A 461 -22.78 6.61 26.77
N ALA A 462 -23.23 5.87 25.75
CA ALA A 462 -24.55 6.04 25.14
C ALA A 462 -25.74 5.93 26.13
N PRO A 463 -25.69 5.13 27.21
CA PRO A 463 -26.74 5.15 28.23
C PRO A 463 -26.79 6.43 29.07
N ILE A 464 -25.71 7.22 29.09
CA ILE A 464 -25.56 8.43 29.91
C ILE A 464 -25.82 9.69 29.06
N PHE A 465 -25.29 9.74 27.84
CA PHE A 465 -25.43 10.87 26.95
C PHE A 465 -26.41 10.59 25.82
N VAL A 466 -27.47 11.41 25.75
CA VAL A 466 -28.37 11.44 24.60
C VAL A 466 -27.58 11.90 23.36
N ASN A 467 -27.92 11.35 22.18
CA ASN A 467 -27.32 11.70 20.89
C ASN A 467 -25.84 11.31 20.74
N THR A 468 -25.48 10.08 21.11
CA THR A 468 -24.15 9.54 20.79
C THR A 468 -23.97 9.44 19.28
N ARG A 469 -22.81 9.88 18.78
CA ARG A 469 -22.45 9.93 17.36
C ARG A 469 -21.19 9.12 17.09
N ASP A 470 -21.04 8.70 15.85
CA ASP A 470 -19.73 8.31 15.34
C ASP A 470 -19.04 9.58 14.82
N LEU A 471 -17.73 9.69 15.02
CA LEU A 471 -16.91 10.76 14.45
C LEU A 471 -15.59 10.16 13.98
N SER A 472 -15.28 10.36 12.71
CA SER A 472 -13.99 10.02 12.12
C SER A 472 -13.36 11.26 11.49
N VAL A 473 -12.06 11.46 11.73
CA VAL A 473 -11.26 12.50 11.08
C VAL A 473 -10.19 11.80 10.25
N ASN A 474 -10.19 12.04 8.94
CA ASN A 474 -9.21 11.47 8.01
C ASN A 474 -8.26 12.57 7.55
N ARG A 475 -6.97 12.30 7.60
CA ARG A 475 -5.90 13.15 7.09
C ARG A 475 -5.10 12.38 6.05
N VAL A 476 -4.79 13.01 4.92
CA VAL A 476 -3.79 12.53 3.97
C VAL A 476 -2.70 13.58 3.83
N ARG A 477 -1.45 13.24 4.12
CA ARG A 477 -0.28 14.11 3.91
C ARG A 477 0.52 13.59 2.72
N TYR A 478 0.63 14.37 1.64
CA TYR A 478 1.52 14.07 0.52
C TYR A 478 2.86 14.79 0.71
N PHE A 479 3.95 14.10 0.40
CA PHE A 479 5.32 14.60 0.45
C PHE A 479 5.85 14.77 -0.98
N GLY A 480 5.73 15.98 -1.48
CA GLY A 480 6.02 16.37 -2.86
C GLY A 480 7.36 17.08 -3.02
N GLY A 481 7.72 17.34 -4.28
CA GLY A 481 8.96 18.05 -4.62
C GLY A 481 8.95 19.53 -4.22
N PRO A 482 10.05 20.26 -4.42
CA PRO A 482 10.08 21.70 -4.18
C PRO A 482 9.07 22.48 -5.01
N ASP A 483 8.59 23.58 -4.42
CA ASP A 483 7.81 24.62 -5.10
C ASP A 483 6.48 24.16 -5.74
N GLU A 484 5.82 23.14 -5.18
CA GLU A 484 4.46 22.77 -5.61
C GLU A 484 3.48 23.94 -5.38
N THR A 485 2.46 23.97 -6.23
CA THR A 485 1.51 25.06 -6.38
C THR A 485 0.15 24.70 -5.78
N ALA A 486 -0.70 25.71 -5.57
CA ALA A 486 -2.10 25.51 -5.20
C ALA A 486 -2.88 24.64 -6.21
N THR A 487 -2.48 24.64 -7.49
CA THR A 487 -3.12 23.78 -8.51
C THR A 487 -2.79 22.32 -8.29
N GLU A 488 -1.56 22.01 -7.87
CA GLU A 488 -1.17 20.65 -7.50
C GLU A 488 -1.86 20.22 -6.21
N ALA A 489 -1.96 21.08 -5.19
CA ALA A 489 -2.70 20.78 -3.96
C ALA A 489 -4.18 20.46 -4.24
N GLU A 490 -4.84 21.27 -5.08
CA GLU A 490 -6.22 21.04 -5.51
C GLU A 490 -6.36 19.74 -6.32
N ALA A 491 -5.37 19.38 -7.15
CA ALA A 491 -5.36 18.11 -7.85
C ALA A 491 -5.25 16.93 -6.88
N LEU A 492 -4.37 17.02 -5.86
CA LEU A 492 -4.24 16.02 -4.80
C LEU A 492 -5.54 15.88 -3.98
N ARG A 493 -6.22 16.98 -3.67
CA ARG A 493 -7.56 16.93 -3.03
C ARG A 493 -8.55 16.13 -3.86
N ASN A 494 -8.66 16.42 -5.16
CA ASN A 494 -9.57 15.70 -6.05
C ASN A 494 -9.22 14.20 -6.14
N ARG A 495 -7.93 13.86 -6.09
CA ARG A 495 -7.43 12.49 -6.09
C ARG A 495 -7.80 11.71 -4.83
N VAL A 496 -7.78 12.34 -3.66
CA VAL A 496 -8.19 11.70 -2.40
C VAL A 496 -9.70 11.64 -2.27
N GLN A 497 -10.42 12.67 -2.71
CA GLN A 497 -11.88 12.66 -2.76
C GLN A 497 -12.41 11.54 -3.67
N GLN A 498 -11.65 11.18 -4.71
CA GLN A 498 -11.97 10.11 -5.66
C GLN A 498 -10.75 9.19 -5.83
N PRO A 499 -10.52 8.27 -4.87
CA PRO A 499 -9.35 7.39 -4.87
C PRO A 499 -9.40 6.40 -6.03
N LEU A 500 -8.24 5.80 -6.34
CA LEU A 500 -8.19 4.68 -7.29
C LEU A 500 -9.10 3.54 -6.82
N THR A 501 -9.89 2.99 -7.75
CA THR A 501 -10.80 1.89 -7.44
C THR A 501 -10.33 0.58 -8.06
N GLY A 502 -10.43 -0.50 -7.29
CA GLY A 502 -10.10 -1.85 -7.74
C GLY A 502 -11.35 -2.71 -7.93
N THR A 503 -11.61 -3.17 -9.15
CA THR A 503 -12.69 -4.13 -9.43
C THR A 503 -12.13 -5.51 -9.76
N ALA A 504 -12.35 -6.47 -8.87
CA ALA A 504 -11.90 -7.85 -9.02
C ALA A 504 -12.84 -8.68 -9.92
N SER A 505 -12.26 -9.50 -10.79
CA SER A 505 -12.99 -10.43 -11.64
C SER A 505 -12.13 -11.66 -11.97
N LYS A 506 -12.75 -12.76 -12.39
CA LYS A 506 -11.99 -13.94 -12.84
C LYS A 506 -11.11 -13.59 -14.04
N ALA A 507 -9.83 -13.92 -13.98
CA ALA A 507 -8.93 -13.78 -15.12
C ALA A 507 -8.98 -15.01 -16.03
N SER A 508 -9.05 -14.78 -17.34
CA SER A 508 -8.95 -15.85 -18.35
C SER A 508 -7.51 -16.05 -18.78
N VAL A 509 -6.75 -16.84 -18.01
CA VAL A 509 -5.37 -17.24 -18.34
C VAL A 509 -5.29 -18.73 -18.64
N LYS A 510 -4.41 -19.12 -19.56
CA LYS A 510 -4.19 -20.53 -19.91
C LYS A 510 -3.32 -21.20 -18.86
N ALA A 511 -3.73 -22.38 -18.40
CA ALA A 511 -2.86 -23.21 -17.57
C ALA A 511 -1.59 -23.61 -18.35
N PRO A 512 -0.42 -23.61 -17.69
CA PRO A 512 0.81 -24.10 -18.28
C PRO A 512 0.69 -25.61 -18.51
N THR A 513 0.97 -26.04 -19.73
CA THR A 513 0.90 -27.44 -20.17
C THR A 513 2.22 -27.82 -20.80
N GLU A 514 2.80 -28.92 -20.33
CA GLU A 514 3.95 -29.55 -20.97
C GLU A 514 3.48 -30.78 -21.74
N ASN A 515 3.77 -30.83 -23.04
CA ASN A 515 3.40 -31.99 -23.87
C ASN A 515 4.64 -32.51 -24.61
N LEU A 516 5.42 -33.31 -23.89
CA LEU A 516 6.63 -33.92 -24.41
C LEU A 516 6.29 -35.02 -25.44
N LYS A 517 7.02 -35.04 -26.54
CA LYS A 517 6.92 -36.06 -27.59
C LYS A 517 8.30 -36.57 -27.96
N LEU A 518 8.41 -37.88 -28.14
CA LEU A 518 9.65 -38.56 -28.54
C LEU A 518 9.50 -39.19 -29.94
N ALA A 519 10.40 -38.84 -30.84
CA ALA A 519 10.50 -39.44 -32.17
C ALA A 519 11.93 -39.91 -32.45
N ILE A 520 12.09 -41.14 -32.95
CA ILE A 520 13.40 -41.58 -33.45
C ILE A 520 13.68 -40.86 -34.77
N LYS A 521 14.89 -40.33 -34.92
CA LYS A 521 15.32 -39.68 -36.17
C LYS A 521 16.34 -40.53 -36.90
N GLY A 522 16.14 -40.66 -38.21
CA GLY A 522 16.98 -41.47 -39.10
C GLY A 522 16.66 -42.97 -39.07
N LYS A 523 17.47 -43.75 -39.80
CA LYS A 523 17.34 -45.22 -39.85
C LYS A 523 17.61 -45.82 -38.47
N LYS A 524 16.74 -46.75 -38.03
CA LYS A 524 16.93 -47.48 -36.76
C LYS A 524 18.29 -48.21 -36.79
N PRO A 525 19.16 -48.00 -35.80
CA PRO A 525 20.45 -48.69 -35.76
C PRO A 525 20.25 -50.19 -35.61
N LYS A 526 21.08 -50.98 -36.30
CA LYS A 526 21.15 -52.42 -36.06
C LYS A 526 21.91 -52.66 -34.76
N ALA A 527 21.30 -53.40 -33.83
CA ALA A 527 21.95 -53.79 -32.58
C ALA A 527 22.95 -54.91 -32.86
N ARG A 528 24.21 -54.74 -32.44
CA ARG A 528 25.24 -55.79 -32.53
C ARG A 528 25.69 -56.15 -31.12
N PRO A 529 25.72 -57.44 -30.74
CA PRO A 529 26.18 -57.85 -29.42
C PRO A 529 27.56 -57.28 -29.07
N GLY A 530 27.73 -56.79 -27.85
CA GLY A 530 28.99 -56.21 -27.37
C GLY A 530 29.37 -54.83 -27.95
N LYS A 531 28.63 -54.28 -28.92
CA LYS A 531 28.92 -52.97 -29.54
C LYS A 531 28.03 -51.86 -28.98
N ALA A 532 28.47 -50.61 -29.20
CA ALA A 532 27.73 -49.42 -28.81
C ALA A 532 26.44 -49.25 -29.65
N LEU A 533 25.34 -48.98 -28.98
CA LEU A 533 24.07 -48.59 -29.57
C LEU A 533 23.92 -47.07 -29.45
N ARG A 534 23.86 -46.37 -30.59
CA ARG A 534 23.62 -44.92 -30.67
C ARG A 534 22.23 -44.68 -31.26
N LEU A 535 21.34 -44.07 -30.49
CA LEU A 535 19.98 -43.77 -30.92
C LEU A 535 19.78 -42.25 -30.99
N LYS A 536 19.49 -41.72 -32.18
CA LYS A 536 19.13 -40.32 -32.37
C LYS A 536 17.63 -40.14 -32.11
N VAL A 537 17.29 -39.25 -31.19
CA VAL A 537 15.93 -39.01 -30.71
C VAL A 537 15.63 -37.52 -30.79
N LYS A 538 14.56 -37.14 -31.48
CA LYS A 538 13.97 -35.80 -31.41
C LYS A 538 13.02 -35.78 -30.22
N LEU A 539 13.35 -34.95 -29.24
CA LEU A 539 12.47 -34.56 -28.15
C LEU A 539 11.79 -33.25 -28.57
N SER A 540 10.47 -33.21 -28.63
CA SER A 540 9.71 -31.99 -28.90
C SER A 540 8.74 -31.72 -27.76
N ASN A 541 8.44 -30.45 -27.52
CA ASN A 541 7.40 -30.03 -26.59
C ASN A 541 6.32 -29.31 -27.40
N SER A 542 5.11 -29.89 -27.45
CA SER A 542 3.94 -29.26 -28.09
C SER A 542 2.97 -28.68 -27.08
N GLY A 543 3.39 -28.54 -25.81
CA GLY A 543 2.66 -27.81 -24.79
C GLY A 543 2.80 -26.31 -24.99
N ASN A 544 2.10 -25.52 -24.17
CA ASN A 544 2.16 -24.07 -24.22
C ASN A 544 3.23 -23.46 -23.30
N THR A 545 3.86 -24.25 -22.42
CA THR A 545 5.00 -23.82 -21.58
C THR A 545 6.29 -24.57 -21.92
N ALA A 546 7.44 -24.02 -21.54
CA ALA A 546 8.72 -24.70 -21.67
C ALA A 546 8.87 -25.81 -20.62
N SER A 547 9.52 -26.91 -21.00
CA SER A 547 9.88 -27.98 -20.06
C SER A 547 11.33 -27.84 -19.62
N SER A 548 11.57 -27.70 -18.32
CA SER A 548 12.91 -27.63 -17.73
C SER A 548 13.41 -29.02 -17.28
N ALA A 549 14.73 -29.18 -17.25
CA ALA A 549 15.44 -30.36 -16.72
C ALA A 549 14.93 -31.72 -17.24
N VAL A 550 14.53 -31.80 -18.52
CA VAL A 550 13.94 -33.01 -19.09
C VAL A 550 14.96 -34.15 -19.15
N LYS A 551 14.74 -35.20 -18.37
CA LYS A 551 15.58 -36.39 -18.32
C LYS A 551 15.11 -37.42 -19.34
N VAL A 552 15.90 -37.62 -20.39
CA VAL A 552 15.61 -38.61 -21.44
C VAL A 552 16.48 -39.85 -21.25
N CYS A 553 15.86 -41.01 -21.10
CA CYS A 553 16.56 -42.26 -20.84
C CYS A 553 16.25 -43.35 -21.85
N LEU A 554 17.26 -44.12 -22.21
CA LEU A 554 17.18 -45.37 -22.97
C LEU A 554 17.39 -46.54 -22.00
N LYS A 555 16.44 -47.49 -21.97
CA LYS A 555 16.51 -48.71 -21.16
C LYS A 555 16.09 -49.95 -21.97
N GLY A 556 16.50 -51.13 -21.50
CA GLY A 556 16.09 -52.41 -22.06
C GLY A 556 16.91 -53.56 -21.47
N GLY A 557 16.30 -54.71 -21.22
CA GLY A 557 16.96 -55.85 -20.54
C GLY A 557 18.19 -56.40 -21.27
N LYS A 558 18.27 -56.16 -22.59
CA LYS A 558 19.40 -56.56 -23.45
C LYS A 558 20.51 -55.49 -23.57
N LEU A 559 20.39 -54.37 -22.87
CA LEU A 559 21.42 -53.33 -22.77
C LEU A 559 22.27 -53.54 -21.50
N SER A 560 23.54 -53.14 -21.55
CA SER A 560 24.44 -53.28 -20.39
C SER A 560 24.14 -52.25 -19.29
N ARG A 561 23.59 -51.09 -19.65
CA ARG A 561 23.21 -50.03 -18.71
C ARG A 561 22.10 -49.14 -19.26
N ARG A 562 21.35 -48.52 -18.35
CA ARG A 562 20.48 -47.38 -18.65
C ARG A 562 21.34 -46.21 -19.09
N ALA A 563 20.98 -45.54 -20.18
CA ALA A 563 21.68 -44.35 -20.65
C ALA A 563 20.73 -43.16 -20.60
N CYS A 564 21.05 -42.14 -19.80
CA CYS A 564 20.23 -40.94 -19.66
C CYS A 564 20.99 -39.70 -20.13
N LYS A 565 20.26 -38.72 -20.64
CA LYS A 565 20.75 -37.37 -20.91
C LYS A 565 19.71 -36.37 -20.40
N THR A 566 20.16 -35.39 -19.62
CA THR A 566 19.33 -34.26 -19.19
C THR A 566 19.39 -33.16 -20.24
N VAL A 567 18.23 -32.59 -20.55
CA VAL A 567 18.09 -31.43 -21.42
C VAL A 567 17.66 -30.27 -20.54
N SER A 568 18.49 -29.24 -20.46
CA SER A 568 18.25 -28.08 -19.57
C SER A 568 16.88 -27.45 -19.79
N THR A 569 16.52 -27.20 -21.05
CA THR A 569 15.18 -26.73 -21.42
C THR A 569 14.75 -27.19 -22.81
N VAL A 570 13.44 -27.40 -22.99
CA VAL A 570 12.77 -27.53 -24.29
C VAL A 570 11.60 -26.55 -24.34
N GLY A 571 11.80 -25.44 -25.07
CA GLY A 571 10.78 -24.40 -25.22
C GLY A 571 9.47 -24.92 -25.83
N SER A 572 8.38 -24.22 -25.54
CA SER A 572 7.06 -24.42 -26.15
C SER A 572 7.14 -24.40 -27.68
N GLY A 573 6.53 -25.39 -28.33
CA GLY A 573 6.61 -25.60 -29.79
C GLY A 573 8.00 -25.95 -30.35
N LYS A 574 9.04 -26.04 -29.51
CA LYS A 574 10.42 -26.31 -29.94
C LYS A 574 10.75 -27.80 -29.84
N ALA A 575 11.88 -28.17 -30.45
CA ALA A 575 12.42 -29.51 -30.37
C ALA A 575 13.94 -29.51 -30.26
N LYS A 576 14.48 -30.50 -29.54
CA LYS A 576 15.92 -30.76 -29.43
C LYS A 576 16.26 -32.17 -29.92
N LEU A 577 17.38 -32.28 -30.62
CA LEU A 577 17.91 -33.56 -31.08
C LEU A 577 18.92 -34.09 -30.07
N LEU A 578 18.75 -35.34 -29.68
CA LEU A 578 19.53 -36.01 -28.65
C LEU A 578 20.14 -37.27 -29.24
N THR A 579 21.35 -37.64 -28.79
CA THR A 579 21.91 -38.96 -29.07
C THR A 579 22.09 -39.70 -27.75
N LEU A 580 21.33 -40.78 -27.57
CA LEU A 580 21.45 -41.69 -26.43
C LEU A 580 22.44 -42.80 -26.79
N LYS A 581 23.45 -43.00 -25.95
CA LYS A 581 24.52 -43.99 -26.16
C LYS A 581 24.47 -45.04 -25.07
N SER A 582 24.21 -46.30 -25.42
CA SER A 582 24.34 -47.46 -24.53
C SER A 582 25.16 -48.56 -25.23
N LYS A 583 25.30 -49.74 -24.61
CA LYS A 583 26.01 -50.89 -25.16
C LYS A 583 25.11 -52.13 -25.08
N VAL A 584 25.09 -52.92 -26.15
CA VAL A 584 24.33 -54.18 -26.19
C VAL A 584 25.13 -55.24 -25.44
N ARG A 585 24.49 -56.06 -24.58
CA ARG A 585 25.19 -57.14 -23.86
C ARG A 585 25.80 -58.14 -24.86
N LYS A 586 26.95 -58.74 -24.53
CA LYS A 586 27.69 -59.66 -25.44
C LYS A 586 26.90 -60.93 -25.79
N GLY A 587 26.07 -61.44 -24.86
CA GLY A 587 25.30 -62.69 -25.05
C GLY A 587 23.91 -62.53 -25.68
N VAL A 588 23.60 -61.41 -26.32
CA VAL A 588 22.25 -61.16 -26.86
C VAL A 588 21.99 -62.01 -28.10
N ARG A 589 21.09 -62.99 -27.99
CA ARG A 589 20.58 -63.82 -29.10
C ARG A 589 19.20 -63.34 -29.62
N GLY A 590 18.86 -63.72 -30.85
CA GLY A 590 17.57 -63.44 -31.52
C GLY A 590 17.63 -62.41 -32.67
N LYS A 591 16.51 -62.23 -33.39
CA LYS A 591 16.40 -61.31 -34.55
C LYS A 591 16.15 -59.84 -34.15
N ARG A 592 15.63 -59.59 -32.94
CA ARG A 592 15.21 -58.26 -32.48
C ARG A 592 15.47 -58.04 -30.99
N ILE A 593 15.72 -56.79 -30.59
CA ILE A 593 15.70 -56.33 -29.20
C ILE A 593 14.66 -55.23 -29.04
N MET A 594 13.97 -55.23 -27.90
CA MET A 594 13.10 -54.14 -27.50
C MET A 594 13.85 -53.20 -26.55
N VAL A 595 13.80 -51.92 -26.83
CA VAL A 595 14.31 -50.86 -25.96
C VAL A 595 13.23 -49.82 -25.74
N THR A 596 13.19 -49.21 -24.57
CA THR A 596 12.22 -48.17 -24.22
C THR A 596 12.96 -46.84 -24.05
N ILE A 597 12.44 -45.80 -24.68
CA ILE A 597 12.88 -44.43 -24.47
C ILE A 597 11.84 -43.75 -23.59
N THR A 598 12.28 -43.10 -22.51
CA THR A 598 11.39 -42.30 -21.65
C THR A 598 11.88 -40.87 -21.62
N ALA A 599 10.98 -39.90 -21.55
CA ALA A 599 11.28 -38.51 -21.23
C ALA A 599 10.43 -38.10 -20.04
N ARG A 600 11.05 -37.46 -19.04
CA ARG A 600 10.39 -37.02 -17.82
C ARG A 600 10.88 -35.62 -17.45
N SER A 601 9.95 -34.71 -17.22
CA SER A 601 10.15 -33.43 -16.52
C SER A 601 9.52 -33.51 -15.13
N SER A 602 9.48 -32.38 -14.42
CA SER A 602 8.77 -32.24 -13.14
C SER A 602 7.25 -32.45 -13.30
N SER A 603 6.67 -32.07 -14.44
CA SER A 603 5.21 -32.04 -14.65
C SER A 603 4.70 -32.98 -15.76
N SER A 604 5.60 -33.61 -16.53
CA SER A 604 5.22 -34.49 -17.65
C SER A 604 6.11 -35.71 -17.75
N ALA A 605 5.52 -36.88 -18.05
CA ALA A 605 6.27 -38.12 -18.29
C ALA A 605 5.68 -38.86 -19.48
N LEU A 606 6.53 -39.36 -20.38
CA LEU A 606 6.13 -40.32 -21.40
C LEU A 606 7.15 -41.43 -21.62
N GLY A 607 6.67 -42.56 -22.15
CA GLY A 607 7.47 -43.69 -22.60
C GLY A 607 7.12 -44.10 -24.02
N ARG A 608 8.13 -44.52 -24.79
CA ARG A 608 7.97 -45.08 -26.14
C ARG A 608 8.80 -46.33 -26.31
N GLY A 609 8.16 -47.45 -26.63
CA GLY A 609 8.80 -48.71 -26.99
C GLY A 609 9.37 -48.69 -28.42
N VAL A 610 10.54 -49.30 -28.62
CA VAL A 610 11.25 -49.35 -29.90
C VAL A 610 11.80 -50.74 -30.13
N LEU A 611 11.40 -51.35 -31.24
CA LEU A 611 11.94 -52.61 -31.73
C LEU A 611 13.13 -52.36 -32.67
N LEU A 612 14.30 -52.94 -32.35
CA LEU A 612 15.53 -52.86 -33.15
C LEU A 612 15.90 -54.24 -33.69
N ARG A 613 16.34 -54.32 -34.96
CA ARG A 613 16.85 -55.57 -35.54
C ARG A 613 18.28 -55.84 -35.03
N VAL A 614 18.56 -57.10 -34.68
CA VAL A 614 19.88 -57.58 -34.29
C VAL A 614 20.62 -58.03 -35.54
N LYS A 615 21.85 -57.54 -35.73
CA LYS A 615 22.77 -58.04 -36.75
C LYS A 615 23.84 -58.82 -36.00
N HIS A 616 23.85 -60.13 -36.21
CA HIS A 616 24.93 -61.01 -35.78
C HIS A 616 26.17 -60.73 -36.62
#